data_AF-A0A9P5J8Z7-F1
#
_entry.id   AF-A0A9P5J8Z7-F1
#
_cell.length_a   1.000
_cell.length_b   1.000
_cell.length_c   1.000
_cell.angle_alpha   90.00
_cell.angle_beta   90.00
_cell.angle_gamma   90.00
#
_symmetry.space_group_name_H-M   'P 1'
#
loop_
_entity.id
_entity.type
_entity.pdbx_description
1 polymer ?
#
loop_
_entity_poly.entity_id
_entity_poly.type
_entity_poly.pdbx_seq_one_letter_code
_entity_poly.pdbx_strand_id
1 'polypeptide(L)'
;MAEASTSAGSPMDLDPNASTPEEDELVASIPIYYSEHLHPNIHLHQFQLQNRPLEVSPAARDAGKVITARSKPKIGRYEIHIPNDVRPMVWNAARGRALGDARYQEDKDEAELHEA
;
A
#
# COMPACT_ATOMS: atom_id res chain seq x y z
N MET A 1 -35.39 -19.35 60.63
CA MET A 1 -34.01 -18.83 60.72
C MET A 1 -33.16 -19.55 59.68
N ALA A 2 -32.83 -18.86 58.59
CA ALA A 2 -31.70 -19.14 57.71
C ALA A 2 -31.58 -17.95 56.74
N GLU A 3 -30.62 -17.06 57.01
CA GLU A 3 -30.29 -15.92 56.15
C GLU A 3 -29.41 -16.42 54.99
N ALA A 4 -29.85 -16.17 53.76
CA ALA A 4 -29.07 -16.45 52.57
C ALA A 4 -28.10 -15.28 52.32
N SER A 5 -26.82 -15.55 52.53
CA SER A 5 -25.71 -14.62 52.36
C SER A 5 -25.57 -14.25 50.88
N THR A 6 -25.89 -13.01 50.53
CA THR A 6 -25.53 -12.40 49.24
C THR A 6 -24.04 -12.09 49.26
N SER A 7 -23.23 -12.86 48.55
CA SER A 7 -21.83 -12.51 48.30
C SER A 7 -21.78 -11.31 47.36
N ALA A 8 -21.64 -10.11 47.92
CA ALA A 8 -21.27 -8.92 47.17
C ALA A 8 -19.89 -9.19 46.53
N GLY A 9 -19.86 -9.34 45.21
CA GLY A 9 -18.61 -9.34 44.45
C GLY A 9 -17.85 -8.04 44.70
N SER A 10 -16.56 -8.16 44.97
CA SER A 10 -15.66 -7.04 45.27
C SER A 10 -15.76 -5.91 44.24
N PRO A 11 -15.78 -4.63 44.67
CA PRO A 11 -15.91 -3.48 43.77
C PRO A 11 -14.59 -3.07 43.06
N MET A 12 -13.60 -3.96 42.92
CA MET A 12 -12.22 -3.56 42.60
C MET A 12 -11.64 -4.14 41.30
N ASP A 13 -12.47 -4.66 40.39
CA ASP A 13 -12.04 -5.14 39.06
C ASP A 13 -12.75 -4.39 37.91
N LEU A 14 -12.95 -3.08 38.06
CA LEU A 14 -13.38 -2.23 36.94
C LEU A 14 -12.16 -1.89 36.08
N ASP A 15 -12.02 -2.57 34.94
CA ASP A 15 -11.09 -2.16 33.88
C ASP A 15 -11.38 -0.68 33.53
N PRO A 16 -10.40 0.23 33.63
CA PRO A 16 -10.60 1.66 33.32
C PRO A 16 -10.97 1.92 31.86
N ASN A 17 -10.92 0.91 31.00
CA ASN A 17 -11.37 0.94 29.61
C ASN A 17 -12.62 0.07 29.36
N ALA A 18 -13.27 -0.45 30.41
CA ALA A 18 -14.57 -1.08 30.28
C ALA A 18 -15.60 0.01 29.95
N SER A 19 -16.08 -0.01 28.72
CA SER A 19 -17.26 0.76 28.32
C SER A 19 -18.42 0.42 29.24
N THR A 20 -19.11 1.45 29.74
CA THR A 20 -20.34 1.22 30.49
C THR A 20 -21.36 0.56 29.55
N PRO A 21 -22.28 -0.29 30.03
CA PRO A 21 -23.26 -0.95 29.17
C PRO A 21 -24.20 0.05 28.44
N GLU A 22 -24.19 1.32 28.85
CA GLU A 22 -24.88 2.42 28.17
C GLU A 22 -24.15 2.90 26.90
N GLU A 23 -22.86 2.59 26.72
CA GLU A 23 -22.05 2.99 25.57
C GLU A 23 -22.02 1.95 24.44
N ASP A 24 -22.57 0.76 24.65
CA ASP A 24 -22.60 -0.34 23.67
C ASP A 24 -23.89 -0.31 22.82
N GLU A 25 -24.24 0.87 22.29
CA GLU A 25 -25.39 1.06 21.42
C GLU A 25 -25.06 0.60 19.98
N LEU A 26 -25.92 -0.25 19.41
CA LEU A 26 -25.77 -0.72 18.03
C LEU A 26 -25.96 0.44 17.03
N VAL A 27 -24.86 1.05 16.60
CA VAL A 27 -24.89 2.14 15.62
C VAL A 27 -25.15 1.62 14.20
N ALA A 28 -24.52 0.51 13.81
CA ALA A 28 -24.65 -0.05 12.47
C ALA A 28 -24.35 -1.55 12.44
N SER A 29 -25.08 -2.28 11.59
CA SER A 29 -24.77 -3.66 11.22
C SER A 29 -24.23 -3.70 9.80
N ILE A 30 -22.97 -4.10 9.64
CA ILE A 30 -22.29 -4.16 8.35
C ILE A 30 -22.19 -5.63 7.93
N PRO A 31 -22.84 -6.05 6.81
CA PRO A 31 -22.73 -7.42 6.33
C PRO A 31 -21.31 -7.69 5.82
N ILE A 32 -20.74 -8.82 6.25
CA ILE A 32 -19.40 -9.26 5.85
C ILE A 32 -19.55 -10.36 4.80
N TYR A 33 -19.01 -10.09 3.60
CA TYR A 33 -18.97 -11.06 2.51
C TYR A 33 -17.56 -11.65 2.39
N TYR A 34 -17.48 -12.96 2.13
CA TYR A 34 -16.23 -13.69 1.94
C TYR A 34 -16.15 -14.25 0.52
N SER A 35 -14.97 -14.16 -0.11
CA SER A 35 -14.72 -14.63 -1.47
C SER A 35 -13.32 -15.20 -1.59
N GLU A 36 -13.20 -16.35 -2.27
CA GLU A 36 -11.92 -17.06 -2.47
C GLU A 36 -11.36 -16.91 -3.89
N HIS A 37 -12.06 -16.21 -4.79
CA HIS A 37 -11.75 -16.18 -6.23
C HIS A 37 -10.31 -15.71 -6.55
N LEU A 38 -9.72 -14.86 -5.70
CA LEU A 38 -8.39 -14.30 -5.89
C LEU A 38 -7.32 -14.98 -5.02
N HIS A 39 -7.67 -15.98 -4.23
CA HIS A 39 -6.69 -16.71 -3.41
C HIS A 39 -5.84 -17.66 -4.29
N PRO A 40 -4.49 -17.69 -4.19
CA PRO A 40 -3.59 -16.92 -3.31
C PRO A 40 -2.95 -15.70 -4.01
N ASN A 41 -3.50 -15.26 -5.13
CA ASN A 41 -2.91 -14.27 -6.04
C ASN A 41 -3.16 -12.81 -5.64
N ILE A 42 -3.78 -12.57 -4.47
CA ILE A 42 -3.94 -11.23 -3.91
C ILE A 42 -2.72 -10.88 -3.06
N HIS A 43 -2.06 -9.78 -3.40
CA HIS A 43 -0.85 -9.32 -2.72
C HIS A 43 -1.04 -7.89 -2.22
N LEU A 44 -0.62 -7.63 -0.97
CA LEU A 44 -0.60 -6.30 -0.39
C LEU A 44 0.84 -5.76 -0.45
N HIS A 45 1.03 -4.62 -1.12
CA HIS A 45 2.32 -3.96 -1.23
C HIS A 45 2.35 -2.70 -0.36
N GLN A 46 3.44 -2.51 0.39
CA GLN A 46 3.67 -1.35 1.25
C GLN A 46 4.97 -0.66 0.87
N PHE A 47 4.91 0.66 0.66
CA PHE A 47 6.06 1.48 0.29
C PHE A 47 6.43 2.40 1.47
N GLN A 48 7.23 1.89 2.41
CA GLN A 48 7.40 2.53 3.73
C GLN A 48 8.04 3.93 3.69
N LEU A 49 8.77 4.25 2.64
CA LEU A 49 9.38 5.57 2.47
C LEU A 49 8.46 6.54 1.71
N GLN A 50 7.27 6.11 1.32
CA GLN A 50 6.35 6.89 0.49
C GLN A 50 5.09 7.24 1.29
N ASN A 51 5.00 8.52 1.66
CA ASN A 51 3.85 9.07 2.39
C ASN A 51 2.67 9.45 1.48
N ARG A 52 2.77 9.10 0.20
CA ARG A 52 1.79 9.43 -0.85
C ARG A 52 1.44 8.15 -1.61
N PRO A 53 0.27 8.07 -2.26
CA PRO A 53 -0.04 6.99 -3.17
C PRO A 53 1.07 6.81 -4.22
N LEU A 54 1.28 5.56 -4.66
CA LEU A 54 2.22 5.26 -5.73
C LEU A 54 1.62 5.74 -7.05
N GLU A 55 2.04 6.93 -7.50
CA GLU A 55 1.54 7.55 -8.72
C GLU A 55 2.68 7.92 -9.67
N VAL A 56 2.38 7.91 -10.97
CA VAL A 56 3.28 8.45 -11.98
C VAL A 56 3.37 9.97 -11.80
N SER A 57 4.58 10.53 -11.76
CA SER A 57 4.74 11.98 -11.67
C SER A 57 4.11 12.70 -12.88
N PRO A 58 3.63 13.95 -12.74
CA PRO A 58 2.99 14.67 -13.84
C PRO A 58 3.86 14.74 -15.11
N ALA A 59 5.14 15.06 -14.96
CA ALA A 59 6.07 15.14 -16.09
C ALA A 59 6.32 13.77 -16.74
N ALA A 60 6.38 12.69 -15.97
CA ALA A 60 6.49 11.34 -16.53
C ALA A 60 5.21 10.91 -17.25
N ARG A 61 4.04 11.31 -16.72
CA ARG A 61 2.74 11.05 -17.34
C ARG A 61 2.58 11.80 -18.66
N ASP A 62 2.98 13.07 -18.71
CA ASP A 62 2.96 13.88 -19.93
C ASP A 62 3.92 13.31 -21.00
N ALA A 63 5.00 12.66 -20.56
CA ALA A 63 5.92 11.92 -21.42
C ALA A 63 5.41 10.50 -21.79
N GLY A 64 4.18 10.13 -21.41
CA GLY A 64 3.58 8.83 -21.73
C GLY A 64 4.13 7.64 -20.94
N LYS A 65 4.95 7.86 -19.90
CA LYS A 65 5.56 6.78 -19.12
C LYS A 65 4.57 6.19 -18.12
N VAL A 66 4.65 4.88 -17.91
CA VAL A 66 3.78 4.13 -17.01
C VAL A 66 4.58 3.37 -15.95
N ILE A 67 3.95 3.03 -14.83
CA ILE A 67 4.53 2.11 -13.85
C ILE A 67 4.43 0.70 -14.42
N THR A 68 5.57 0.00 -14.47
CA THR A 68 5.61 -1.41 -14.86
C THR A 68 6.05 -2.27 -13.69
N ALA A 69 5.66 -3.54 -13.69
CA ALA A 69 6.01 -4.46 -12.63
C ALA A 69 6.40 -5.82 -13.20
N ARG A 70 7.38 -6.47 -12.56
CA ARG A 70 7.83 -7.83 -12.85
C ARG A 70 7.66 -8.67 -11.59
N SER A 71 7.02 -9.83 -11.72
CA SER A 71 6.81 -10.76 -10.62
C SER A 71 7.66 -12.02 -10.79
N LYS A 72 8.17 -12.52 -9.66
CA LYS A 72 8.78 -13.85 -9.53
C LYS A 72 8.11 -14.55 -8.34
N PRO A 73 6.91 -15.13 -8.54
CA PRO A 73 6.05 -15.60 -7.45
C PRO A 73 6.69 -16.68 -6.59
N LYS A 74 7.44 -17.62 -7.19
CA LYS A 74 8.09 -18.73 -6.48
C LYS A 74 9.08 -18.30 -5.40
N ILE A 75 9.67 -17.13 -5.54
CA ILE A 75 10.66 -16.57 -4.60
C ILE A 75 10.11 -15.34 -3.87
N GLY A 76 8.83 -15.01 -4.05
CA GLY A 76 8.18 -13.84 -3.44
C GLY A 76 8.76 -12.49 -3.88
N ARG A 77 9.46 -12.41 -5.02
CA ARG A 77 10.11 -11.17 -5.46
C ARG A 77 9.23 -10.43 -6.44
N TYR A 78 8.95 -9.17 -6.11
CA TYR A 78 8.27 -8.22 -6.99
C TYR A 78 9.18 -7.04 -7.22
N GLU A 79 9.37 -6.70 -8.48
CA GLU A 79 10.18 -5.56 -8.92
C GLU A 79 9.24 -4.58 -9.60
N ILE A 80 9.21 -3.34 -9.11
CA ILE A 80 8.32 -2.29 -9.61
C ILE A 80 9.21 -1.19 -10.17
N HIS A 81 8.99 -0.86 -11.43
CA HIS A 81 9.69 0.20 -12.12
C HIS A 81 8.82 1.46 -12.12
N ILE A 82 9.33 2.50 -11.45
CA ILE A 82 8.64 3.77 -11.29
C ILE A 82 9.40 4.81 -12.12
N PRO A 83 8.76 5.45 -13.11
CA PRO A 83 9.41 6.49 -13.88
C PRO A 83 9.85 7.67 -13.01
N ASN A 84 11.06 8.17 -13.25
CA ASN A 84 11.61 9.31 -12.54
C ASN A 84 10.81 10.59 -12.82
N ASP A 85 10.71 11.45 -11.80
CA ASP A 85 10.22 12.82 -11.96
C ASP A 85 11.32 13.69 -12.52
N VAL A 86 11.17 14.13 -13.78
CA VAL A 86 12.17 14.93 -14.51
C VAL A 86 11.96 16.44 -14.37
N ARG A 87 11.08 16.90 -13.46
CA ARG A 87 10.86 18.34 -13.25
C ARG A 87 12.14 19.02 -12.74
N PRO A 88 12.49 20.21 -13.25
CA PRO A 88 13.75 20.89 -12.90
C PRO A 88 13.95 21.17 -11.40
N MET A 89 12.86 21.24 -10.62
CA MET A 89 12.92 21.48 -9.18
C MET A 89 13.48 20.30 -8.38
N VAL A 90 13.34 19.07 -8.90
CA VAL A 90 13.71 17.83 -8.20
C VAL A 90 14.70 16.97 -9.01
N TRP A 91 14.95 17.33 -10.28
CA TRP A 91 15.82 16.58 -11.18
C TRP A 91 16.99 17.42 -11.69
N ASN A 92 18.20 16.91 -11.51
CA ASN A 92 19.39 17.47 -12.14
C ASN A 92 19.64 16.78 -13.48
N ALA A 93 19.31 17.45 -14.58
CA ALA A 93 19.44 16.89 -15.93
C ALA A 93 20.89 16.57 -16.36
N ALA A 94 21.88 17.30 -15.83
CA ALA A 94 23.28 17.04 -16.15
C ALA A 94 23.76 15.72 -15.52
N ARG A 95 23.45 15.52 -14.22
CA ARG A 95 23.72 14.24 -13.54
C ARG A 95 22.87 13.10 -14.10
N GLY A 96 21.62 13.38 -14.43
CA GLY A 96 20.71 12.41 -15.03
C GLY A 96 21.24 11.83 -16.35
N ARG A 97 21.82 12.66 -17.21
CA ARG A 97 22.48 12.21 -18.45
C ARG A 97 23.76 11.43 -18.15
N ALA A 98 24.67 12.00 -17.37
CA ALA A 98 25.94 11.35 -17.03
C ALA A 98 25.78 9.95 -16.41
N LEU A 99 24.71 9.70 -15.65
CA LEU A 99 24.42 8.40 -15.05
C LEU A 99 23.47 7.53 -15.88
N GLY A 100 22.76 8.12 -16.85
CA GLY A 100 21.65 7.51 -17.57
C GLY A 100 21.89 7.25 -19.06
N ASP A 101 23.03 7.66 -19.62
CA ASP A 101 23.32 7.56 -21.05
C ASP A 101 23.16 6.12 -21.60
N ALA A 102 23.51 5.09 -20.83
CA ALA A 102 23.32 3.69 -21.22
C ALA A 102 21.84 3.31 -21.38
N ARG A 103 20.97 3.84 -20.51
CA ARG A 103 19.54 3.52 -20.49
C ARG A 103 18.75 4.29 -21.53
N TYR A 104 19.21 5.49 -21.88
CA TYR A 104 18.66 6.25 -23.00
C TYR A 104 18.82 5.52 -24.33
N GLN A 105 19.95 4.82 -24.52
CA GLN A 105 20.18 4.03 -25.72
C GLN A 105 19.29 2.78 -25.75
N GLU A 106 19.21 2.04 -24.63
CA GLU A 106 18.31 0.88 -24.50
C GLU A 106 16.84 1.23 -24.73
N ASP A 107 16.34 2.33 -24.13
CA ASP A 107 14.95 2.79 -24.32
C ASP A 107 14.65 3.18 -25.78
N LYS A 108 15.63 3.73 -26.51
CA LYS A 108 15.49 4.04 -27.95
C LYS A 108 15.46 2.78 -28.79
N ASP A 109 16.37 1.85 -28.54
CA ASP A 109 16.47 0.60 -29.29
C ASP A 109 15.20 -0.26 -29.09
N GLU A 110 14.63 -0.28 -27.88
CA GLU A 110 13.35 -0.96 -27.58
C GLU A 110 12.16 -0.29 -28.26
N ALA A 111 12.13 1.05 -28.35
CA ALA A 111 11.09 1.79 -29.06
C ALA A 111 11.12 1.52 -30.57
N GLU A 112 12.32 1.51 -31.19
CA GLU A 112 12.49 1.22 -32.62
C GLU A 112 12.12 -0.23 -32.97
N LEU A 113 12.36 -1.19 -32.07
CA LEU A 113 11.96 -2.60 -32.24
C LEU A 113 10.44 -2.82 -32.19
N HIS A 114 9.70 -1.95 -31.50
CA HIS A 114 8.25 -2.10 -31.33
C HIS A 114 7.43 -1.39 -32.42
N GLU A 115 8.10 -0.61 -33.29
CA GLU A 115 7.53 0.10 -34.44
C GLU A 115 7.75 -0.63 -35.78
N ALA A 116 8.55 -1.71 -35.80
CA ALA A 116 8.84 -2.57 -36.96
C ALA A 116 8.00 -3.86 -36.98
#